data_AF-A0A1Y5FFY1-F1
#
_entry.id   AF-A0A1Y5FFY1-F1
#
_cell.length_a   1.000
_cell.length_b   1.000
_cell.length_c   1.000
_cell.angle_alpha   90.00
_cell.angle_beta   90.00
_cell.angle_gamma   90.00
#
_symmetry.space_group_name_H-M   'P 1'
#
loop_
_entity.id
_entity.type
_entity.pdbx_description
1 polymer ?
#
loop_
_entity_poly.entity_id
_entity_poly.type
_entity_poly.pdbx_seq_one_letter_code
_entity_poly.pdbx_strand_id
1 'polypeptide(L)'
;MNQVGKNKRETVLVGMDGGIESTVAAYLLKKQGMNVIGLGIVFHEYDYESFKVWNPTNLDDIKAMCDQMEIPFYGTNVSSLFYSRLVEPVVSTRLAGEKFEPIIAWNKVLVETLLEKGKKLKVDLIATGHKAKIFKNQKSGIFSLLVPNDITCDETYGLSRLSQEELSKLIFPLAEIKSNEVDKISSLLGLKFSKNDKENKLKRRTFLSSPDFISAVEKFTAPSLRKEGSIINFKDETTLCEHLGVHLYELNQSNIPSKGSSLVDKNLHVVKIFPGKQLVYVDFIDKHFFTHCRLMRFSHDPAMDLSKPLKCFVQLAAAGEKFPCILYFKNNRSVVVEFVEKQDGQCPRGGYQVFYNKKGMGAKVLGSGVVRHAGYFDEGEYRTFPKNRDEEEVIIDESEKKPKINFEF
;
A
#
# COMPACT_ATOMS: atom_id res chain seq x y z
N MET A 1 -16.16 55.95 -1.27
CA MET A 1 -16.56 54.61 -1.78
C MET A 1 -15.40 53.65 -1.51
N ASN A 2 -15.43 52.95 -0.38
CA ASN A 2 -14.44 51.92 -0.07
C ASN A 2 -14.84 50.65 -0.83
N GLN A 3 -14.01 50.24 -1.80
CA GLN A 3 -14.10 48.92 -2.39
C GLN A 3 -13.77 47.89 -1.29
N VAL A 4 -14.81 47.29 -0.72
CA VAL A 4 -14.70 46.07 0.07
C VAL A 4 -14.11 45.01 -0.85
N GLY A 5 -12.84 44.65 -0.63
CA GLY A 5 -12.19 43.58 -1.35
C GLY A 5 -13.04 42.32 -1.27
N LYS A 6 -13.49 41.80 -2.42
CA LYS A 6 -14.14 40.48 -2.49
C LYS A 6 -13.19 39.48 -1.83
N ASN A 7 -13.56 38.92 -0.68
CA ASN A 7 -12.90 37.74 -0.14
C ASN A 7 -12.93 36.66 -1.23
N LYS A 8 -11.77 36.41 -1.86
CA LYS A 8 -11.63 35.41 -2.91
C LYS A 8 -11.91 34.05 -2.26
N ARG A 9 -13.02 33.41 -2.65
CA ARG A 9 -13.31 32.02 -2.23
C ARG A 9 -12.23 31.12 -2.80
N GLU A 10 -11.61 30.30 -1.96
CA GLU A 10 -10.65 29.29 -2.40
C GLU A 10 -11.35 28.30 -3.34
N THR A 11 -10.68 27.99 -4.44
CA THR A 11 -11.15 27.00 -5.43
C THR A 11 -10.48 25.66 -5.17
N VAL A 12 -11.29 24.60 -5.09
CA VAL A 12 -10.84 23.24 -4.77
C VAL A 12 -11.25 22.26 -5.86
N LEU A 13 -10.28 21.51 -6.38
CA LEU A 13 -10.53 20.39 -7.28
C LEU A 13 -10.67 19.08 -6.48
N VAL A 14 -11.84 18.45 -6.53
CA VAL A 14 -12.13 17.22 -5.78
C VAL A 14 -12.06 16.03 -6.73
N GLY A 15 -11.26 15.02 -6.38
CA GLY A 15 -11.29 13.72 -7.06
C GLY A 15 -12.59 12.99 -6.77
N MET A 16 -13.43 12.82 -7.79
CA MET A 16 -14.75 12.19 -7.72
C MET A 16 -14.69 10.79 -8.31
N ASP A 17 -15.05 9.78 -7.52
CA ASP A 17 -15.00 8.37 -7.96
C ASP A 17 -16.36 7.67 -8.02
N GLY A 18 -17.43 8.44 -7.78
CA GLY A 18 -18.82 7.96 -7.68
C GLY A 18 -19.17 7.31 -6.34
N GLY A 19 -18.23 7.27 -5.42
CA GLY A 19 -18.42 6.82 -4.04
C GLY A 19 -19.12 7.84 -3.16
N ILE A 20 -19.53 7.36 -1.99
CA ILE A 20 -20.15 8.17 -0.95
C ILE A 20 -19.12 9.16 -0.40
N GLU A 21 -17.90 8.71 -0.11
CA GLU A 21 -16.87 9.53 0.54
C GLU A 21 -16.44 10.73 -0.32
N SER A 22 -16.12 10.54 -1.60
CA SER A 22 -15.75 11.67 -2.47
C SER A 22 -16.89 12.67 -2.63
N THR A 23 -18.12 12.18 -2.71
CA THR A 23 -19.32 12.99 -2.90
C THR A 23 -19.65 13.82 -1.66
N VAL A 24 -19.63 13.19 -0.48
CA VAL A 24 -19.81 13.88 0.80
C VAL A 24 -18.69 14.89 1.03
N ALA A 25 -17.44 14.57 0.67
CA ALA A 25 -16.32 15.49 0.75
C ALA A 25 -16.56 16.75 -0.13
N ALA A 26 -16.97 16.58 -1.39
CA ALA A 26 -17.29 17.69 -2.29
C ALA A 26 -18.46 18.55 -1.76
N TYR A 27 -19.52 17.90 -1.28
CA TYR A 27 -20.68 18.56 -0.67
C TYR A 27 -20.29 19.43 0.53
N LEU A 28 -19.48 18.88 1.45
CA LEU A 28 -19.06 19.60 2.66
C LEU A 28 -18.20 20.82 2.31
N LEU A 29 -17.28 20.69 1.35
CA LEU A 29 -16.47 21.83 0.87
C LEU A 29 -17.35 22.93 0.25
N LYS A 30 -18.37 22.56 -0.54
CA LYS A 30 -19.34 23.52 -1.09
C LYS A 30 -20.13 24.20 0.04
N LYS A 31 -20.57 23.46 1.06
CA LYS A 31 -21.25 24.01 2.24
C LYS A 31 -20.37 24.93 3.09
N GLN A 32 -19.05 24.71 3.10
CA GLN A 32 -18.08 25.62 3.72
C GLN A 32 -17.84 26.90 2.90
N GLY A 33 -18.48 27.06 1.74
CA GLY A 33 -18.41 28.26 0.91
C GLY A 33 -17.23 28.28 -0.07
N MET A 34 -16.55 27.16 -0.28
CA MET A 34 -15.48 27.03 -1.27
C MET A 34 -16.05 26.91 -2.69
N ASN A 35 -15.26 27.29 -3.68
CA ASN A 35 -15.59 27.07 -5.09
C ASN A 35 -15.14 25.66 -5.49
N VAL A 36 -16.06 24.70 -5.55
CA VAL A 36 -15.74 23.27 -5.77
C VAL A 36 -15.84 22.92 -7.25
N ILE A 37 -14.87 22.18 -7.76
CA ILE A 37 -14.87 21.57 -9.09
C ILE A 37 -14.64 20.06 -8.91
N GLY A 38 -15.47 19.21 -9.53
CA GLY A 38 -15.29 17.76 -9.54
C GLY A 38 -14.40 17.31 -10.70
N LEU A 39 -13.54 16.30 -10.45
CA LEU A 39 -12.75 15.63 -11.48
C LEU A 39 -12.91 14.10 -11.37
N GLY A 40 -13.49 13.48 -12.39
CA GLY A 40 -13.43 12.03 -12.57
C GLY A 40 -12.13 11.62 -13.29
N ILE A 41 -11.45 10.58 -12.81
CA ILE A 41 -10.17 10.11 -13.36
C ILE A 41 -10.32 8.64 -13.78
N VAL A 42 -10.32 8.38 -15.08
CA VAL A 42 -10.29 7.01 -15.62
C VAL A 42 -8.84 6.51 -15.57
N PHE A 43 -8.59 5.50 -14.75
CA PHE A 43 -7.27 4.89 -14.56
C PHE A 43 -6.99 3.78 -15.57
N HIS A 44 -8.01 3.13 -16.12
CA HIS A 44 -7.82 2.20 -17.23
C HIS A 44 -9.10 2.03 -18.03
N GLU A 45 -8.98 1.54 -19.27
CA GLU A 45 -10.11 1.19 -20.12
C GLU A 45 -10.27 -0.33 -20.27
N TYR A 46 -9.52 -1.11 -19.49
CA TYR A 46 -9.62 -2.56 -19.51
C TYR A 46 -11.00 -3.05 -19.03
N ASP A 47 -11.61 -3.94 -19.80
CA ASP A 47 -12.81 -4.66 -19.42
C ASP A 47 -12.48 -5.90 -18.56
N TYR A 48 -11.64 -5.73 -17.53
CA TYR A 48 -11.28 -6.81 -16.62
C TYR A 48 -11.79 -6.49 -15.22
N GLU A 49 -12.51 -7.45 -14.64
CA GLU A 49 -13.03 -7.33 -13.28
C GLU A 49 -11.92 -7.04 -12.26
N SER A 50 -10.73 -7.63 -12.48
CA SER A 50 -9.56 -7.48 -11.61
C SER A 50 -9.20 -6.03 -11.33
N PHE A 51 -9.09 -5.19 -12.36
CA PHE A 51 -8.64 -3.81 -12.20
C PHE A 51 -9.79 -2.81 -11.96
N LYS A 52 -11.06 -3.19 -12.18
CA LYS A 52 -12.21 -2.27 -12.01
C LYS A 52 -12.24 -1.55 -10.66
N VAL A 53 -11.75 -2.18 -9.60
CA VAL A 53 -11.67 -1.59 -8.26
C VAL A 53 -10.85 -0.28 -8.20
N TRP A 54 -9.92 -0.09 -9.13
CA TRP A 54 -9.07 1.11 -9.22
C TRP A 54 -9.71 2.26 -10.00
N ASN A 55 -10.76 1.96 -10.77
CA ASN A 55 -11.49 2.96 -11.54
C ASN A 55 -12.59 3.66 -10.71
N PRO A 56 -13.02 4.84 -11.17
CA PRO A 56 -14.27 5.45 -10.72
C PRO A 56 -15.46 4.66 -11.30
N THR A 57 -16.67 4.98 -10.85
CA THR A 57 -17.88 4.56 -11.58
C THR A 57 -17.96 5.29 -12.93
N ASN A 58 -19.01 5.02 -13.70
CA ASN A 58 -19.24 5.72 -14.96
C ASN A 58 -19.18 7.25 -14.76
N LEU A 59 -18.45 7.94 -15.62
CA LEU A 59 -18.29 9.39 -15.57
C LEU A 59 -19.61 10.14 -15.75
N ASP A 60 -20.56 9.59 -16.50
CA ASP A 60 -21.89 10.19 -16.69
C ASP A 60 -22.70 10.17 -15.38
N ASP A 61 -22.62 9.08 -14.61
CA ASP A 61 -23.24 9.00 -13.29
C ASP A 61 -22.63 10.03 -12.33
N ILE A 62 -21.31 10.16 -12.35
CA ILE A 62 -20.58 11.12 -11.50
C ILE A 62 -20.92 12.55 -11.92
N LYS A 63 -21.01 12.81 -13.22
CA LYS A 63 -21.45 14.10 -13.75
C LYS A 63 -22.86 14.43 -13.27
N ALA A 64 -23.80 13.49 -13.35
CA ALA A 64 -25.17 13.68 -12.86
C ALA A 64 -25.21 14.00 -11.35
N MET A 65 -24.38 13.32 -10.54
CA MET A 65 -24.24 13.65 -9.11
C MET A 65 -23.70 15.08 -8.90
N CYS A 66 -22.69 15.47 -9.67
CA CYS A 66 -22.13 16.81 -9.60
C CYS A 66 -23.15 17.88 -10.04
N ASP A 67 -23.91 17.62 -11.10
CA ASP A 67 -24.96 18.51 -11.61
C ASP A 67 -26.05 18.73 -10.55
N GLN A 68 -26.52 17.68 -9.85
CA GLN A 68 -27.48 17.79 -8.75
C GLN A 68 -26.93 18.58 -7.55
N MET A 69 -25.62 18.52 -7.31
CA MET A 69 -24.95 19.34 -6.30
C MET A 69 -24.55 20.72 -6.82
N GLU A 70 -24.84 21.07 -8.08
CA GLU A 70 -24.36 22.24 -8.82
C GLU A 70 -22.85 22.48 -8.64
N ILE A 71 -22.07 21.44 -8.97
CA ILE A 71 -20.61 21.42 -8.98
C ILE A 71 -20.16 21.22 -10.43
N PRO A 72 -19.35 22.12 -11.01
CA PRO A 72 -18.76 21.89 -12.33
C PRO A 72 -17.93 20.61 -12.35
N PHE A 73 -18.04 19.84 -13.43
CA PHE A 73 -17.40 18.53 -13.54
C PHE A 73 -16.53 18.41 -14.80
N TYR A 74 -15.36 17.78 -14.63
CA TYR A 74 -14.48 17.38 -15.74
C TYR A 74 -14.13 15.89 -15.63
N GLY A 75 -13.85 15.27 -16.77
CA GLY A 75 -13.28 13.93 -16.85
C GLY A 75 -11.85 13.97 -17.39
N THR A 76 -11.01 13.06 -16.94
CA THR A 76 -9.68 12.84 -17.53
C THR A 76 -9.33 11.35 -17.57
N ASN A 77 -8.44 10.99 -18.48
CA ASN A 77 -7.96 9.63 -18.65
C ASN A 77 -6.44 9.59 -18.41
N VAL A 78 -6.00 8.65 -17.56
CA VAL A 78 -4.60 8.45 -17.20
C VAL A 78 -4.15 7.00 -17.41
N SER A 79 -4.79 6.30 -18.36
CA SER A 79 -4.57 4.86 -18.59
C SER A 79 -3.12 4.48 -18.82
N SER A 80 -2.38 5.24 -19.63
CA SER A 80 -0.95 4.99 -19.88
C SER A 80 -0.09 5.18 -18.61
N LEU A 81 -0.43 6.17 -17.79
CA LEU A 81 0.29 6.42 -16.53
C LEU A 81 -0.02 5.32 -15.50
N PHE A 82 -1.27 4.92 -15.38
CA PHE A 82 -1.67 3.81 -14.51
C PHE A 82 -1.02 2.49 -14.93
N TYR A 83 -0.94 2.20 -16.24
CA TYR A 83 -0.27 1.01 -16.74
C TYR A 83 1.19 0.96 -16.30
N SER A 84 1.96 2.01 -16.60
CA SER A 84 3.40 2.07 -16.28
C SER A 84 3.72 2.17 -14.78
N ARG A 85 2.82 2.76 -13.97
CA ARG A 85 3.05 2.98 -12.54
C ARG A 85 2.46 1.91 -11.63
N LEU A 86 1.50 1.14 -12.12
CA LEU A 86 0.81 0.13 -11.31
C LEU A 86 0.75 -1.23 -12.02
N VAL A 87 0.18 -1.32 -13.21
CA VAL A 87 -0.03 -2.62 -13.87
C VAL A 87 1.29 -3.34 -14.15
N GLU A 88 2.21 -2.69 -14.86
CA GLU A 88 3.51 -3.27 -15.21
C GLU A 88 4.36 -3.61 -13.95
N PRO A 89 4.51 -2.73 -12.94
CA PRO A 89 5.21 -3.07 -11.71
C PRO A 89 4.61 -4.25 -10.94
N VAL A 90 3.28 -4.30 -10.81
CA VAL A 90 2.61 -5.39 -10.09
C VAL A 90 2.80 -6.73 -10.82
N VAL A 91 2.65 -6.74 -12.15
CA VAL A 91 2.84 -7.94 -12.98
C VAL A 91 4.29 -8.43 -12.92
N SER A 92 5.25 -7.53 -13.12
CA SER A 92 6.68 -7.86 -13.13
C SER A 92 7.18 -8.34 -11.76
N THR A 93 6.76 -7.71 -10.67
CA THR A 93 7.13 -8.16 -9.32
C THR A 93 6.51 -9.51 -8.97
N ARG A 94 5.27 -9.77 -9.38
CA ARG A 94 4.65 -11.10 -9.21
C ARG A 94 5.43 -12.19 -9.93
N LEU A 95 5.86 -11.96 -11.18
CA LEU A 95 6.72 -12.90 -11.91
C LEU A 95 8.09 -13.09 -11.24
N ALA A 96 8.59 -12.07 -10.56
CA ALA A 96 9.84 -12.12 -9.80
C ALA A 96 9.71 -12.74 -8.40
N GLY A 97 8.51 -13.20 -7.99
CA GLY A 97 8.28 -13.68 -6.63
C GLY A 97 8.47 -12.59 -5.55
N GLU A 98 8.40 -11.33 -5.96
CA GLU A 98 8.48 -10.15 -5.10
C GLU A 98 7.08 -9.52 -4.92
N LYS A 99 6.97 -8.49 -4.08
CA LYS A 99 5.73 -7.76 -3.82
C LYS A 99 5.84 -6.31 -4.29
N PHE A 100 4.72 -5.75 -4.72
CA PHE A 100 4.55 -4.32 -5.00
C PHE A 100 3.25 -3.84 -4.38
N GLU A 101 3.25 -2.70 -3.69
CA GLU A 101 2.05 -2.15 -3.04
C GLU A 101 1.22 -1.27 -3.98
N PRO A 102 0.11 -1.78 -4.56
CA PRO A 102 -0.63 -1.06 -5.60
C PRO A 102 -1.36 0.16 -5.05
N ILE A 103 -1.85 0.09 -3.80
CA ILE A 103 -2.57 1.20 -3.14
C ILE A 103 -1.70 2.45 -3.05
N ILE A 104 -0.43 2.29 -2.70
CA ILE A 104 0.51 3.41 -2.56
C ILE A 104 0.81 4.03 -3.92
N ALA A 105 1.02 3.21 -4.95
CA ALA A 105 1.25 3.67 -6.31
C ALA A 105 0.01 4.37 -6.90
N TRP A 106 -1.18 3.80 -6.69
CA TRP A 106 -2.44 4.37 -7.16
C TRP A 106 -2.72 5.74 -6.54
N ASN A 107 -2.58 5.86 -5.21
CA ASN A 107 -2.74 7.15 -4.53
C ASN A 107 -1.76 8.21 -5.01
N LYS A 108 -0.52 7.81 -5.33
CA LYS A 108 0.47 8.70 -5.92
C LYS A 108 0.02 9.21 -7.29
N VAL A 109 -0.45 8.32 -8.17
CA VAL A 109 -1.00 8.69 -9.49
C VAL A 109 -2.23 9.60 -9.36
N LEU A 110 -3.15 9.29 -8.45
CA LEU A 110 -4.35 10.09 -8.16
C LEU A 110 -3.99 11.53 -7.77
N VAL A 111 -3.11 11.70 -6.78
CA VAL A 111 -2.73 13.02 -6.26
C VAL A 111 -1.92 13.80 -7.30
N GLU A 112 -0.96 13.16 -7.99
CA GLU A 112 -0.20 13.79 -9.07
C GLU A 112 -1.13 14.29 -10.20
N THR A 113 -2.13 13.48 -10.57
CA THR A 113 -3.12 13.86 -11.59
C THR A 113 -3.96 15.05 -11.14
N LEU A 114 -4.46 15.04 -9.89
CA LEU A 114 -5.23 16.17 -9.34
C LEU A 114 -4.40 17.45 -9.32
N LEU A 115 -3.12 17.39 -8.93
CA LEU A 115 -2.24 18.56 -8.95
C LEU A 115 -1.98 19.07 -10.36
N GLU A 116 -1.73 18.18 -11.32
CA GLU A 116 -1.50 18.56 -12.72
C GLU A 116 -2.74 19.25 -13.31
N LYS A 117 -3.93 18.65 -13.14
CA LYS A 117 -5.19 19.25 -13.63
C LYS A 117 -5.56 20.50 -12.85
N GLY A 118 -5.32 20.52 -11.55
CA GLY A 118 -5.51 21.69 -10.70
C GLY A 118 -4.67 22.88 -11.14
N LYS A 119 -3.40 22.66 -11.50
CA LYS A 119 -2.51 23.70 -12.07
C LYS A 119 -3.09 24.28 -13.37
N LYS A 120 -3.64 23.43 -14.26
CA LYS A 120 -4.29 23.86 -15.52
C LYS A 120 -5.58 24.66 -15.28
N LEU A 121 -6.37 24.24 -14.30
CA LEU A 121 -7.62 24.90 -13.91
C LEU A 121 -7.41 26.09 -12.96
N LYS A 122 -6.17 26.39 -12.56
CA LYS A 122 -5.79 27.46 -11.62
C LYS A 122 -6.53 27.38 -10.28
N VAL A 123 -6.73 26.17 -9.77
CA VAL A 123 -7.32 25.94 -8.44
C VAL A 123 -6.29 26.21 -7.33
N ASP A 124 -6.77 26.58 -6.15
CA ASP A 124 -5.90 26.90 -5.01
C ASP A 124 -5.46 25.61 -4.27
N LEU A 125 -6.36 24.62 -4.17
CA LEU A 125 -6.20 23.33 -3.46
C LEU A 125 -6.82 22.15 -4.23
N ILE A 126 -6.44 20.93 -3.83
CA ILE A 126 -7.06 19.68 -4.27
C ILE A 126 -7.62 18.91 -3.07
N ALA A 127 -8.63 18.08 -3.28
CA ALA A 127 -9.24 17.27 -2.23
C ALA A 127 -9.59 15.86 -2.70
N THR A 128 -9.67 14.95 -1.74
CA THR A 128 -10.17 13.58 -1.96
C THR A 128 -11.02 13.13 -0.77
N GLY A 129 -11.80 12.06 -0.94
CA GLY A 129 -12.58 11.45 0.14
C GLY A 129 -11.78 10.66 1.19
N HIS A 130 -10.44 10.60 1.08
CA HIS A 130 -9.64 9.77 1.98
C HIS A 130 -9.80 10.16 3.45
N LYS A 131 -9.82 9.12 4.29
CA LYS A 131 -9.83 9.21 5.76
C LYS A 131 -8.39 9.31 6.27
N ALA A 132 -7.88 10.53 6.24
CA ALA A 132 -6.60 10.92 6.81
C ALA A 132 -6.64 12.40 7.19
N LYS A 133 -5.65 12.87 7.98
CA LYS A 133 -5.54 14.27 8.37
C LYS A 133 -4.20 14.84 7.94
N ILE A 134 -4.19 16.07 7.46
CA ILE A 134 -2.97 16.83 7.19
C ILE A 134 -2.83 17.92 8.25
N PHE A 135 -1.66 18.01 8.86
CA PHE A 135 -1.33 19.04 9.83
C PHE A 135 -0.12 19.86 9.34
N LYS A 136 -0.26 21.18 9.29
CA LYS A 136 0.84 22.10 9.01
C LYS A 136 1.38 22.65 10.33
N ASN A 137 2.66 22.42 10.61
CA ASN A 137 3.35 23.11 11.69
C ASN A 137 3.56 24.58 11.30
N GLN A 138 2.94 25.51 12.04
CA GLN A 138 3.00 26.94 11.70
C GLN A 138 4.40 27.57 11.89
N LYS A 139 5.26 26.98 12.74
CA LYS A 139 6.62 27.47 12.97
C LYS A 139 7.59 27.01 11.89
N SER A 140 7.57 25.72 11.56
CA SER A 140 8.51 25.14 10.57
C SER A 140 7.97 25.12 9.14
N GLY A 141 6.66 25.28 8.95
CA GLY A 141 6.00 25.13 7.66
C GLY A 141 5.82 23.68 7.17
N ILE A 142 6.30 22.69 7.94
CA ILE A 142 6.28 21.27 7.57
C ILE A 142 4.86 20.71 7.66
N PHE A 143 4.47 19.92 6.67
CA PHE A 143 3.21 19.18 6.61
C PHE A 143 3.42 17.73 7.06
N SER A 144 2.53 17.26 7.93
CA SER A 144 2.53 15.90 8.44
C SER A 144 1.21 15.21 8.12
N LEU A 145 1.28 13.91 7.81
CA LEU A 145 0.13 13.04 7.62
C LEU A 145 -0.23 12.33 8.93
N LEU A 146 -1.49 12.39 9.34
CA LEU A 146 -1.97 11.91 10.62
C LEU A 146 -3.14 10.94 10.43
N VAL A 147 -3.22 9.93 11.30
CA VAL A 147 -4.35 9.01 11.42
C VAL A 147 -5.62 9.80 11.75
N PRO A 148 -6.75 9.54 11.06
CA PRO A 148 -8.01 10.26 11.26
C PRO A 148 -8.63 9.95 12.64
N ASN A 149 -9.75 10.61 12.94
CA ASN A 149 -10.51 10.34 14.17
C ASN A 149 -11.14 8.94 14.19
N ASP A 150 -11.55 8.44 13.02
CA ASP A 150 -12.08 7.09 12.85
C ASP A 150 -10.97 6.13 12.40
N ILE A 151 -10.31 5.50 13.38
CA ILE A 151 -9.15 4.61 13.17
C ILE A 151 -9.53 3.40 12.30
N THR A 152 -10.79 2.96 12.31
CA THR A 152 -11.24 1.79 11.54
C THR A 152 -11.17 2.01 10.03
N CYS A 153 -11.12 3.28 9.62
CA CYS A 153 -11.05 3.71 8.25
C CYS A 153 -9.74 4.43 7.93
N ASP A 154 -8.68 4.24 8.72
CA ASP A 154 -7.35 4.83 8.48
C ASP A 154 -6.80 4.49 7.07
N GLU A 155 -6.58 5.52 6.27
CA GLU A 155 -6.00 5.42 4.91
C GLU A 155 -4.58 6.00 4.82
N THR A 156 -3.96 6.34 5.95
CA THR A 156 -2.62 6.93 5.98
C THR A 156 -1.54 6.02 5.41
N TYR A 157 -1.70 4.70 5.48
CA TYR A 157 -0.77 3.74 4.88
C TYR A 157 -0.62 3.98 3.36
N GLY A 158 -1.75 4.10 2.67
CA GLY A 158 -1.79 4.33 1.21
C GLY A 158 -1.27 5.70 0.79
N LEU A 159 -1.33 6.68 1.69
CA LEU A 159 -0.92 8.07 1.48
C LEU A 159 0.49 8.36 2.02
N SER A 160 1.16 7.37 2.60
CA SER A 160 2.45 7.52 3.31
C SER A 160 3.60 8.03 2.44
N ARG A 161 3.43 8.00 1.11
CA ARG A 161 4.43 8.40 0.12
C ARG A 161 4.25 9.78 -0.50
N LEU A 162 3.25 10.53 -0.05
CA LEU A 162 3.04 11.89 -0.50
C LEU A 162 4.17 12.81 -0.02
N SER A 163 4.66 13.64 -0.93
CA SER A 163 5.68 14.65 -0.70
C SER A 163 5.13 15.88 0.01
N GLN A 164 6.02 16.75 0.50
CA GLN A 164 5.62 18.03 1.09
C GLN A 164 4.87 18.93 0.10
N GLU A 165 5.25 18.94 -1.19
CA GLU A 165 4.51 19.69 -2.23
C GLU A 165 3.07 19.18 -2.31
N GLU A 166 2.89 17.85 -2.36
CA GLU A 166 1.57 17.23 -2.44
C GLU A 166 0.73 17.50 -1.20
N LEU A 167 1.29 17.28 -0.01
CA LEU A 167 0.59 17.54 1.25
C LEU A 167 0.23 19.02 1.43
N SER A 168 1.02 19.94 0.90
CA SER A 168 0.76 21.39 1.02
C SER A 168 -0.46 21.88 0.25
N LYS A 169 -0.92 21.10 -0.74
CA LYS A 169 -2.04 21.43 -1.62
C LYS A 169 -3.25 20.53 -1.43
N LEU A 170 -3.12 19.47 -0.64
CA LEU A 170 -4.15 18.45 -0.44
C LEU A 170 -4.92 18.70 0.85
N ILE A 171 -6.24 18.53 0.79
CA ILE A 171 -7.12 18.52 1.96
C ILE A 171 -7.98 17.25 1.98
N PHE A 172 -8.31 16.80 3.20
CA PHE A 172 -9.14 15.63 3.46
C PHE A 172 -10.38 16.05 4.26
N PRO A 173 -11.51 16.35 3.61
CA PRO A 173 -12.68 16.91 4.29
C PRO A 173 -13.32 15.97 5.32
N LEU A 174 -13.02 14.67 5.22
CA LEU A 174 -13.61 13.63 6.06
C LEU A 174 -12.74 13.22 7.26
N ALA A 175 -11.62 13.90 7.49
CA ALA A 175 -10.63 13.57 8.53
C ALA A 175 -11.21 13.47 9.95
N GLU A 176 -12.16 14.35 10.25
CA GLU A 176 -12.75 14.51 11.59
C GLU A 176 -14.11 13.82 11.73
N ILE A 177 -14.64 13.24 10.65
CA ILE A 177 -16.02 12.73 10.56
C ILE A 177 -16.01 11.21 10.63
N LYS A 178 -16.84 10.63 11.50
CA LYS A 178 -16.96 9.17 11.59
C LYS A 178 -17.72 8.58 10.40
N SER A 179 -17.48 7.32 10.09
CA SER A 179 -18.09 6.68 8.90
C SER A 179 -19.63 6.70 8.95
N ASN A 180 -20.22 6.46 10.12
CA ASN A 180 -21.67 6.53 10.31
C ASN A 180 -22.26 7.94 10.11
N GLU A 181 -21.48 9.00 10.31
CA GLU A 181 -21.90 10.38 10.04
C GLU A 181 -21.81 10.69 8.55
N VAL A 182 -20.80 10.15 7.85
CA VAL A 182 -20.73 10.20 6.38
C VAL A 182 -21.95 9.54 5.76
N ASP A 183 -22.35 8.36 6.25
CA ASP A 183 -23.53 7.65 5.76
C ASP A 183 -24.82 8.46 5.98
N LYS A 184 -24.97 9.11 7.14
CA LYS A 184 -26.10 10.00 7.42
C LYS A 184 -26.14 11.18 6.47
N ILE A 185 -25.00 11.84 6.21
CA ILE A 185 -24.93 12.96 5.26
C ILE A 185 -25.31 12.47 3.87
N SER A 186 -24.79 11.31 3.43
CA SER A 186 -25.07 10.75 2.11
C SER A 186 -26.57 10.50 1.87
N SER A 187 -27.27 10.02 2.90
CA SER A 187 -28.71 9.76 2.86
C SER A 187 -29.53 11.04 2.67
N LEU A 188 -29.02 12.18 3.16
CA LEU A 188 -29.66 13.49 3.03
C LEU A 188 -29.43 14.14 1.66
N LEU A 189 -28.48 13.64 0.85
CA LEU A 189 -28.19 14.21 -0.46
C LEU A 189 -29.21 13.79 -1.53
N GLY A 190 -29.96 12.70 -1.30
CA GLY A 190 -30.88 12.16 -2.29
C GLY A 190 -30.18 11.72 -3.59
N LEU A 191 -28.92 11.28 -3.48
CA LEU A 191 -28.09 10.82 -4.59
C LEU A 191 -28.09 9.29 -4.67
N LYS A 192 -28.05 8.75 -5.89
CA LYS A 192 -27.89 7.32 -6.12
C LYS A 192 -26.41 6.96 -6.22
N PHE A 193 -25.88 6.27 -5.22
CA PHE A 193 -24.51 5.77 -5.23
C PHE A 193 -24.44 4.38 -5.85
N SER A 194 -23.61 4.21 -6.88
CA SER A 194 -23.36 2.90 -7.52
C SER A 194 -22.14 2.19 -6.93
N LYS A 195 -21.30 2.90 -6.16
CA LYS A 195 -20.08 2.38 -5.58
C LYS A 195 -20.24 2.12 -4.08
N ASN A 196 -19.83 0.93 -3.65
CA ASN A 196 -19.67 0.61 -2.23
C ASN A 196 -18.22 0.85 -1.79
N ASP A 197 -17.99 1.93 -1.06
CA ASP A 197 -16.64 2.35 -0.63
C ASP A 197 -15.96 1.31 0.26
N LYS A 198 -16.70 0.72 1.21
CA LYS A 198 -16.18 -0.28 2.14
C LYS A 198 -15.74 -1.55 1.40
N GLU A 199 -16.58 -2.04 0.50
CA GLU A 199 -16.27 -3.23 -0.31
C GLU A 199 -15.06 -2.99 -1.22
N ASN A 200 -15.00 -1.84 -1.90
CA ASN A 200 -13.88 -1.53 -2.79
C ASN A 200 -12.57 -1.32 -2.04
N LYS A 201 -12.59 -0.69 -0.86
CA LYS A 201 -11.40 -0.59 0.00
C LYS A 201 -10.89 -1.98 0.40
N LEU A 202 -11.79 -2.90 0.76
CA LEU A 202 -11.43 -4.29 1.05
C LEU A 202 -10.80 -4.96 -0.18
N LYS A 203 -11.47 -4.88 -1.35
CA LYS A 203 -10.98 -5.43 -2.61
C LYS A 203 -9.60 -4.88 -3.01
N ARG A 204 -9.33 -3.58 -2.81
CA ARG A 204 -7.99 -2.99 -3.05
C ARG A 204 -6.94 -3.54 -2.09
N ARG A 205 -7.29 -3.74 -0.81
CA ARG A 205 -6.38 -4.29 0.22
C ARG A 205 -6.02 -5.75 -0.04
N THR A 206 -6.95 -6.52 -0.59
CA THR A 206 -6.76 -7.95 -0.91
C THR A 206 -6.49 -8.21 -2.39
N PHE A 207 -6.24 -7.15 -3.18
CA PHE A 207 -6.14 -7.23 -4.64
C PHE A 207 -5.10 -8.25 -5.11
N LEU A 208 -3.91 -8.26 -4.50
CA LEU A 208 -2.82 -9.17 -4.90
C LEU A 208 -3.14 -10.65 -4.66
N SER A 209 -4.08 -10.95 -3.77
CA SER A 209 -4.44 -12.33 -3.43
C SER A 209 -5.75 -12.76 -4.11
N SER A 210 -6.33 -11.93 -4.98
CA SER A 210 -7.58 -12.27 -5.65
C SER A 210 -7.35 -13.19 -6.86
N PRO A 211 -8.30 -14.12 -7.15
CA PRO A 211 -8.25 -14.92 -8.38
C PRO A 211 -8.22 -14.04 -9.64
N ASP A 212 -8.99 -12.94 -9.63
CA ASP A 212 -9.04 -12.01 -10.77
C ASP A 212 -7.67 -11.40 -11.07
N PHE A 213 -6.86 -11.12 -10.04
CA PHE A 213 -5.52 -10.59 -10.23
C PHE A 213 -4.60 -11.58 -10.96
N ILE A 214 -4.69 -12.88 -10.63
CA ILE A 214 -3.92 -13.93 -11.33
C ILE A 214 -4.26 -13.91 -12.81
N SER A 215 -5.55 -13.92 -13.17
CA SER A 215 -5.98 -13.85 -14.58
C SER A 215 -5.47 -12.59 -15.27
N ALA A 216 -5.36 -11.48 -14.54
CA ALA A 216 -4.79 -10.25 -15.07
C ALA A 216 -3.29 -10.41 -15.38
N VAL A 217 -2.51 -11.02 -14.48
CA VAL A 217 -1.09 -11.30 -14.70
C VAL A 217 -0.90 -12.16 -15.96
N GLU A 218 -1.69 -13.22 -16.13
CA GLU A 218 -1.58 -14.10 -17.30
C GLU A 218 -1.90 -13.38 -18.62
N LYS A 219 -2.76 -12.38 -18.58
CA LYS A 219 -3.11 -11.57 -19.74
C LYS A 219 -1.99 -10.62 -20.16
N PHE A 220 -1.30 -10.01 -19.19
CA PHE A 220 -0.22 -9.07 -19.43
C PHE A 220 1.15 -9.75 -19.58
N THR A 221 1.21 -11.08 -19.58
CA THR A 221 2.46 -11.83 -19.65
C THR A 221 2.42 -12.87 -20.76
N ALA A 222 3.53 -12.97 -21.51
CA ALA A 222 3.65 -14.00 -22.53
C ALA A 222 3.65 -15.40 -21.87
N PRO A 223 3.00 -16.41 -22.48
CA PRO A 223 3.01 -17.78 -21.96
C PRO A 223 4.42 -18.34 -21.71
N SER A 224 5.41 -17.92 -22.49
CA SER A 224 6.82 -18.32 -22.34
C SER A 224 7.47 -17.87 -21.02
N LEU A 225 6.88 -16.88 -20.33
CA LEU A 225 7.32 -16.39 -19.01
C LEU A 225 6.62 -17.11 -17.85
N ARG A 226 5.56 -17.90 -18.13
CA ARG A 226 4.77 -18.64 -17.14
C ARG A 226 5.13 -20.11 -17.19
N LYS A 227 6.39 -20.40 -16.82
CA LYS A 227 6.95 -21.75 -16.91
C LYS A 227 6.50 -22.61 -15.73
N GLU A 228 6.18 -23.86 -16.04
CA GLU A 228 5.94 -24.90 -15.04
C GLU A 228 7.20 -25.13 -14.19
N GLY A 229 6.98 -25.69 -13.00
CA GLY A 229 8.03 -25.87 -12.01
C GLY A 229 7.62 -26.82 -10.90
N SER A 230 8.39 -26.83 -9.82
CA SER A 230 8.23 -27.80 -8.73
C SER A 230 7.96 -27.12 -7.39
N ILE A 231 7.06 -27.72 -6.62
CA ILE A 231 6.81 -27.40 -5.21
C ILE A 231 7.71 -28.30 -4.37
N ILE A 232 8.54 -27.68 -3.53
CA ILE A 232 9.58 -28.34 -2.74
C ILE A 232 9.31 -28.12 -1.25
N ASN A 233 9.45 -29.15 -0.43
CA ASN A 233 9.47 -28.98 1.03
C ASN A 233 10.78 -28.29 1.45
N PHE A 234 10.68 -27.21 2.21
CA PHE A 234 11.85 -26.43 2.62
C PHE A 234 12.82 -27.20 3.52
N LYS A 235 12.33 -28.06 4.41
CA LYS A 235 13.14 -28.70 5.46
C LYS A 235 14.06 -29.79 4.90
N ASP A 236 13.54 -30.64 4.02
CA ASP A 236 14.23 -31.84 3.52
C ASP A 236 14.50 -31.83 2.01
N GLU A 237 14.19 -30.72 1.33
CA GLU A 237 14.31 -30.52 -0.11
C GLU A 237 13.55 -31.55 -0.98
N THR A 238 12.57 -32.26 -0.41
CA THR A 238 11.78 -33.22 -1.17
C THR A 238 10.81 -32.53 -2.13
N THR A 239 10.76 -33.02 -3.37
CA THR A 239 9.76 -32.57 -4.36
C THR A 239 8.39 -33.14 -4.00
N LEU A 240 7.42 -32.26 -3.74
CA LEU A 240 6.04 -32.64 -3.41
C LEU A 240 5.19 -32.84 -4.67
N CYS A 241 5.22 -31.88 -5.60
CA CYS A 241 4.46 -31.91 -6.85
C CYS A 241 4.91 -30.82 -7.83
N GLU A 242 4.26 -30.73 -8.99
CA GLU A 242 4.49 -29.68 -9.98
C GLU A 242 3.49 -28.51 -9.85
N HIS A 243 3.84 -27.36 -10.45
CA HIS A 243 2.98 -26.20 -10.58
C HIS A 243 2.95 -25.61 -11.99
N LEU A 244 1.91 -24.83 -12.29
CA LEU A 244 1.72 -24.18 -13.60
C LEU A 244 2.47 -22.85 -13.77
N GLY A 245 3.02 -22.29 -12.69
CA GLY A 245 3.88 -21.12 -12.77
C GLY A 245 4.00 -20.35 -11.47
N VAL A 246 5.14 -19.69 -11.27
CA VAL A 246 5.45 -18.96 -10.03
C VAL A 246 4.50 -17.80 -9.75
N HIS A 247 3.84 -17.25 -10.78
CA HIS A 247 2.87 -16.15 -10.67
C HIS A 247 1.61 -16.51 -9.88
N LEU A 248 1.35 -17.81 -9.71
CA LEU A 248 0.22 -18.34 -8.93
C LEU A 248 0.46 -18.28 -7.41
N TYR A 249 1.67 -17.91 -6.98
CA TYR A 249 2.09 -17.97 -5.60
C TYR A 249 2.44 -16.59 -5.03
N GLU A 250 2.11 -16.37 -3.76
CA GLU A 250 2.57 -15.26 -2.91
C GLU A 250 3.20 -15.85 -1.64
N LEU A 251 4.18 -15.16 -1.05
CA LEU A 251 4.73 -15.56 0.25
C LEU A 251 3.64 -15.58 1.33
N ASN A 252 3.75 -16.55 2.25
CA ASN A 252 2.79 -16.88 3.29
C ASN A 252 1.43 -17.35 2.78
N GLN A 253 1.28 -17.67 1.48
CA GLN A 253 0.05 -18.23 0.94
C GLN A 253 -0.18 -19.65 1.47
N SER A 254 -1.36 -19.87 2.05
CA SER A 254 -1.93 -21.20 2.30
C SER A 254 -2.81 -21.63 1.12
N ASN A 255 -3.33 -22.87 1.14
CA ASN A 255 -4.09 -23.44 0.03
C ASN A 255 -3.29 -23.38 -1.29
N ILE A 256 -2.12 -24.00 -1.27
CA ILE A 256 -1.13 -23.97 -2.35
C ILE A 256 -1.73 -24.71 -3.57
N PRO A 257 -1.98 -24.02 -4.70
CA PRO A 257 -2.43 -24.70 -5.90
C PRO A 257 -1.31 -25.61 -6.43
N SER A 258 -1.68 -26.73 -7.02
CA SER A 258 -0.78 -27.71 -7.63
C SER A 258 -1.25 -28.06 -9.04
N LYS A 259 -0.34 -28.61 -9.85
CA LYS A 259 -0.69 -29.17 -11.15
C LYS A 259 -1.26 -30.58 -10.97
N GLY A 260 -2.42 -30.85 -11.55
CA GLY A 260 -3.11 -32.14 -11.47
C GLY A 260 -3.87 -32.34 -10.16
N SER A 261 -4.01 -33.60 -9.72
CA SER A 261 -4.78 -33.98 -8.51
C SER A 261 -3.94 -34.09 -7.24
N SER A 262 -2.66 -33.70 -7.28
CA SER A 262 -1.75 -33.81 -6.13
C SER A 262 -2.17 -32.82 -5.04
N LEU A 263 -2.48 -33.32 -3.85
CA LEU A 263 -2.83 -32.46 -2.72
C LEU A 263 -1.56 -32.08 -1.94
N VAL A 264 -1.35 -30.78 -1.77
CA VAL A 264 -0.37 -30.24 -0.82
C VAL A 264 -1.08 -30.09 0.53
N ASP A 265 -0.39 -30.44 1.62
CA ASP A 265 -0.93 -30.28 2.98
C ASP A 265 -1.37 -28.82 3.19
N LYS A 266 -2.60 -28.64 3.68
CA LYS A 266 -3.22 -27.33 3.92
C LYS A 266 -2.51 -26.53 5.02
N ASN A 267 -1.74 -27.20 5.88
CA ASN A 267 -0.95 -26.55 6.92
C ASN A 267 0.36 -25.94 6.38
N LEU A 268 0.78 -26.33 5.18
CA LEU A 268 1.96 -25.76 4.54
C LEU A 268 1.64 -24.40 3.92
N HIS A 269 2.64 -23.53 3.97
CA HIS A 269 2.57 -22.19 3.42
C HIS A 269 3.76 -21.96 2.49
N VAL A 270 3.60 -21.09 1.49
CA VAL A 270 4.72 -20.69 0.62
C VAL A 270 5.71 -19.85 1.42
N VAL A 271 6.94 -20.31 1.59
CA VAL A 271 7.98 -19.63 2.38
C VAL A 271 9.08 -19.02 1.53
N LYS A 272 9.29 -19.51 0.31
CA LYS A 272 10.28 -18.97 -0.63
C LYS A 272 9.87 -19.26 -2.06
N ILE A 273 10.01 -18.26 -2.94
CA ILE A 273 9.77 -18.41 -4.38
C ILE A 273 11.10 -18.15 -5.08
N PHE A 274 11.51 -19.07 -5.97
CA PHE A 274 12.73 -18.92 -6.76
C PHE A 274 12.40 -18.99 -8.26
N PRO A 275 11.99 -17.85 -8.87
CA PRO A 275 11.54 -17.80 -10.26
C PRO A 275 12.56 -18.30 -11.27
N GLY A 276 13.85 -18.05 -11.04
CA GLY A 276 14.93 -18.44 -11.96
C GLY A 276 15.03 -19.96 -12.16
N LYS A 277 14.68 -20.75 -11.15
CA LYS A 277 14.65 -22.22 -11.19
C LYS A 277 13.23 -22.80 -11.24
N GLN A 278 12.20 -21.95 -11.29
CA GLN A 278 10.80 -22.35 -11.21
C GLN A 278 10.52 -23.23 -9.97
N LEU A 279 11.05 -22.82 -8.81
CA LEU A 279 10.83 -23.53 -7.55
C LEU A 279 9.96 -22.70 -6.60
N VAL A 280 9.03 -23.37 -5.94
CA VAL A 280 8.23 -22.83 -4.84
C VAL A 280 8.48 -23.69 -3.62
N TYR A 281 9.05 -23.11 -2.57
CA TYR A 281 9.34 -23.80 -1.33
C TYR A 281 8.19 -23.59 -0.34
N VAL A 282 7.81 -24.66 0.34
CA VAL A 282 6.72 -24.68 1.30
C VAL A 282 7.20 -25.25 2.63
N ASP A 283 6.68 -24.72 3.73
CA ASP A 283 6.95 -25.20 5.10
C ASP A 283 5.80 -24.83 6.05
N PHE A 284 5.86 -25.31 7.28
CA PHE A 284 4.97 -24.87 8.35
C PHE A 284 5.30 -23.42 8.76
N ILE A 285 4.28 -22.58 8.78
CA ILE A 285 4.43 -21.13 8.99
C ILE A 285 5.01 -20.78 10.37
N ASP A 286 4.80 -21.62 11.39
CA ASP A 286 5.28 -21.42 12.76
C ASP A 286 6.81 -21.51 12.90
N LYS A 287 7.49 -22.10 11.90
CA LYS A 287 8.95 -22.15 11.81
C LYS A 287 9.57 -20.90 11.21
N HIS A 288 8.76 -20.05 10.58
CA HIS A 288 9.23 -18.86 9.90
C HIS A 288 8.81 -17.63 10.71
N PHE A 289 9.80 -16.79 11.01
CA PHE A 289 9.58 -15.49 11.64
C PHE A 289 10.72 -14.55 11.28
N PHE A 290 10.54 -13.27 11.55
CA PHE A 290 11.59 -12.27 11.48
C PHE A 290 11.53 -11.32 12.66
N THR A 291 12.70 -10.85 13.09
CA THR A 291 12.86 -9.82 14.12
C THR A 291 13.50 -8.56 13.54
N HIS A 292 13.98 -8.62 12.30
CA HIS A 292 14.65 -7.53 11.62
C HIS A 292 14.21 -7.38 10.17
N CYS A 293 14.19 -6.15 9.68
CA CYS A 293 14.06 -5.84 8.25
C CYS A 293 15.04 -4.75 7.84
N ARG A 294 15.67 -4.89 6.67
CA ARG A 294 16.36 -3.80 5.99
C ARG A 294 15.43 -3.19 4.96
N LEU A 295 15.20 -1.88 5.08
CA LEU A 295 14.43 -1.08 4.14
C LEU A 295 15.34 -0.23 3.26
N MET A 296 14.86 0.03 2.05
CA MET A 296 15.46 0.93 1.06
C MET A 296 14.46 2.00 0.64
N ARG A 297 14.97 3.05 -0.01
CA ARG A 297 14.16 4.19 -0.52
C ARG A 297 13.33 4.85 0.58
N PHE A 298 13.85 4.86 1.81
CA PHE A 298 13.16 5.40 2.97
C PHE A 298 12.83 6.87 2.76
N SER A 299 11.56 7.22 2.93
CA SER A 299 11.04 8.59 2.92
C SER A 299 10.57 8.91 4.32
N HIS A 300 10.86 10.10 4.83
CA HIS A 300 10.53 10.46 6.21
C HIS A 300 10.01 11.88 6.30
N ASP A 301 9.32 12.16 7.40
CA ASP A 301 8.95 13.51 7.83
C ASP A 301 10.23 14.36 7.96
N PRO A 302 10.34 15.52 7.27
CA PRO A 302 11.54 16.35 7.30
C PRO A 302 11.96 16.83 8.70
N ALA A 303 11.05 16.80 9.69
CA ALA A 303 11.35 17.15 11.08
C ALA A 303 11.98 16.01 11.88
N MET A 304 12.21 14.84 11.29
CA MET A 304 12.69 13.66 12.02
C MET A 304 14.20 13.75 12.29
N ASP A 305 14.60 13.54 13.55
CA ASP A 305 16.01 13.40 13.93
C ASP A 305 16.50 12.01 13.55
N LEU A 306 17.43 11.96 12.58
CA LEU A 306 18.01 10.72 12.08
C LEU A 306 19.35 10.35 12.76
N SER A 307 19.82 11.16 13.71
CA SER A 307 21.12 10.95 14.35
C SER A 307 21.12 9.82 15.38
N LYS A 308 19.93 9.37 15.80
CA LYS A 308 19.74 8.38 16.87
C LYS A 308 18.71 7.34 16.47
N PRO A 309 18.75 6.13 17.08
CA PRO A 309 17.68 5.17 16.92
C PRO A 309 16.33 5.73 17.39
N LEU A 310 15.26 5.40 16.67
CA LEU A 310 13.92 5.92 16.93
C LEU A 310 12.95 4.79 17.30
N LYS A 311 12.47 4.79 18.54
CA LYS A 311 11.35 3.94 18.97
C LYS A 311 10.06 4.45 18.35
N CYS A 312 9.35 3.59 17.62
CA CYS A 312 8.11 3.94 16.94
C CYS A 312 7.25 2.68 16.70
N PHE A 313 6.22 2.82 15.88
CA PHE A 313 5.34 1.73 15.48
C PHE A 313 5.37 1.53 13.97
N VAL A 314 5.36 0.29 13.52
CA VAL A 314 5.38 -0.09 12.10
C VAL A 314 4.09 -0.79 11.70
N GLN A 315 3.57 -0.46 10.53
CA GLN A 315 2.49 -1.17 9.86
C GLN A 315 3.04 -1.84 8.60
N LEU A 316 2.83 -3.16 8.48
CA LEU A 316 3.44 -4.00 7.44
C LEU A 316 2.57 -4.19 6.19
N ALA A 317 1.28 -3.87 6.29
CA ALA A 317 0.32 -3.96 5.19
C ALA A 317 -0.83 -2.96 5.40
N ALA A 318 -1.54 -2.63 4.31
CA ALA A 318 -2.65 -1.67 4.34
C ALA A 318 -3.77 -2.08 5.31
N ALA A 319 -4.01 -3.38 5.46
CA ALA A 319 -4.77 -3.96 6.56
C ALA A 319 -3.77 -4.55 7.56
N GLY A 320 -3.79 -4.08 8.80
CA GLY A 320 -2.91 -4.62 9.81
C GLY A 320 -2.83 -3.72 11.03
N GLU A 321 -2.45 -4.33 12.15
CA GLU A 321 -2.10 -3.58 13.34
C GLU A 321 -0.73 -2.90 13.21
N LYS A 322 -0.41 -2.08 14.20
CA LYS A 322 0.86 -1.33 14.27
C LYS A 322 1.71 -1.99 15.36
N PHE A 323 2.90 -2.49 15.02
CA PHE A 323 3.80 -3.19 15.94
C PHE A 323 4.90 -2.27 16.47
N PRO A 324 5.28 -2.36 17.75
CA PRO A 324 6.41 -1.59 18.29
C PRO A 324 7.73 -2.03 17.66
N CYS A 325 8.56 -1.06 17.26
CA CYS A 325 9.86 -1.30 16.65
C CYS A 325 10.87 -0.17 16.95
N ILE A 326 12.13 -0.41 16.63
CA ILE A 326 13.21 0.56 16.68
C ILE A 326 13.77 0.73 15.27
N LEU A 327 13.88 1.98 14.82
CA LEU A 327 14.53 2.33 13.56
C LEU A 327 15.98 2.71 13.78
N TYR A 328 16.88 2.14 12.99
CA TYR A 328 18.28 2.53 12.89
C TYR A 328 18.55 3.10 11.50
N PHE A 329 18.83 4.39 11.43
CA PHE A 329 19.07 5.08 10.17
C PHE A 329 20.46 4.78 9.63
N LYS A 330 20.54 4.54 8.31
CA LYS A 330 21.76 4.27 7.57
C LYS A 330 21.87 5.23 6.38
N ASN A 331 23.02 5.21 5.71
CA ASN A 331 23.25 6.01 4.50
C ASN A 331 22.33 5.59 3.34
N ASN A 332 22.27 6.42 2.29
CA ASN A 332 21.56 6.10 1.03
C ASN A 332 20.07 5.76 1.20
N ARG A 333 19.39 6.42 2.15
CA ARG A 333 17.97 6.20 2.45
C ARG A 333 17.66 4.73 2.81
N SER A 334 18.59 4.08 3.50
CA SER A 334 18.41 2.74 4.06
C SER A 334 18.12 2.84 5.56
N VAL A 335 17.28 1.95 6.06
CA VAL A 335 16.92 1.85 7.48
C VAL A 335 16.90 0.38 7.88
N VAL A 336 17.42 0.08 9.07
CA VAL A 336 17.20 -1.22 9.71
C VAL A 336 16.08 -1.06 10.72
N VAL A 337 15.12 -1.98 10.67
CA VAL A 337 13.99 -2.08 11.59
C VAL A 337 14.28 -3.26 12.50
N GLU A 338 14.24 -3.04 13.80
CA GLU A 338 14.26 -4.07 14.84
C GLU A 338 12.87 -4.12 15.48
N PHE A 339 12.20 -5.26 15.39
CA PHE A 339 10.89 -5.44 16.01
C PHE A 339 11.04 -5.81 17.47
N VAL A 340 10.24 -5.21 18.34
CA VAL A 340 10.25 -5.54 19.78
C VAL A 340 9.77 -6.97 20.01
N GLU A 341 8.80 -7.42 19.21
CA GLU A 341 8.29 -8.78 19.20
C GLU A 341 8.53 -9.40 17.82
N LYS A 342 8.80 -10.71 17.78
CA LYS A 342 8.94 -11.43 16.51
C LYS A 342 7.66 -11.28 15.67
N GLN A 343 7.84 -11.24 14.36
CA GLN A 343 6.75 -11.20 13.40
C GLN A 343 6.70 -12.56 12.70
N ASP A 344 5.53 -13.19 12.71
CA ASP A 344 5.34 -14.52 12.14
C ASP A 344 5.35 -14.50 10.61
N GLY A 345 5.79 -15.61 10.02
CA GLY A 345 5.93 -15.80 8.58
C GLY A 345 7.13 -15.08 7.97
N GLN A 346 7.04 -14.84 6.66
CA GLN A 346 8.09 -14.20 5.86
C GLN A 346 7.68 -12.78 5.47
N CYS A 347 8.62 -11.84 5.52
CA CYS A 347 8.38 -10.48 5.01
C CYS A 347 8.81 -10.40 3.53
N PRO A 348 7.86 -10.19 2.59
CA PRO A 348 8.18 -10.21 1.17
C PRO A 348 9.07 -9.02 0.77
N ARG A 349 10.13 -9.32 0.02
CA ARG A 349 10.92 -8.28 -0.64
C ARG A 349 10.02 -7.47 -1.59
N GLY A 350 10.22 -6.15 -1.60
CA GLY A 350 9.38 -5.20 -2.34
C GLY A 350 8.10 -4.79 -1.59
N GLY A 351 7.74 -5.50 -0.51
CA GLY A 351 6.71 -5.07 0.43
C GLY A 351 7.03 -3.70 1.04
N TYR A 352 6.03 -3.06 1.63
CA TYR A 352 6.16 -1.70 2.14
C TYR A 352 5.87 -1.62 3.62
N GLN A 353 6.64 -0.81 4.33
CA GLN A 353 6.46 -0.59 5.76
C GLN A 353 6.26 0.90 6.03
N VAL A 354 5.25 1.23 6.83
CA VAL A 354 4.91 2.61 7.20
C VAL A 354 5.05 2.78 8.70
N PHE A 355 5.70 3.87 9.12
CA PHE A 355 6.09 4.11 10.51
C PHE A 355 5.27 5.24 11.12
N TYR A 356 4.93 5.10 12.40
CA TYR A 356 4.07 5.99 13.16
C TYR A 356 4.67 6.29 14.52
N ASN A 357 4.52 7.52 15.02
CA ASN A 357 5.06 7.90 16.33
C ASN A 357 4.33 7.26 17.51
N LYS A 358 3.06 6.89 17.35
CA LYS A 358 2.21 6.23 18.35
C LYS A 358 1.14 5.36 17.66
N LYS A 359 0.40 4.57 18.42
CA LYS A 359 -0.83 3.92 17.94
C LYS A 359 -2.03 4.87 18.04
N GLY A 360 -3.06 4.62 17.22
CA GLY A 360 -4.38 5.25 17.34
C GLY A 360 -4.52 6.64 16.72
N MET A 361 -5.59 7.33 17.11
CA MET A 361 -6.02 8.62 16.56
C MET A 361 -4.92 9.69 16.64
N GLY A 362 -4.75 10.44 15.55
CA GLY A 362 -3.76 11.51 15.46
C GLY A 362 -2.32 11.02 15.52
N ALA A 363 -2.06 9.71 15.39
CA ALA A 363 -0.72 9.21 15.17
C ALA A 363 -0.16 9.81 13.88
N LYS A 364 1.06 10.31 13.93
CA LYS A 364 1.76 10.93 12.82
C LYS A 364 2.54 9.87 12.05
N VAL A 365 2.38 9.85 10.73
CA VAL A 365 3.26 9.09 9.83
C VAL A 365 4.66 9.71 9.88
N LEU A 366 5.62 8.93 10.34
CA LEU A 366 7.03 9.30 10.44
C LEU A 366 7.77 9.07 9.13
N GLY A 367 7.37 8.07 8.37
CA GLY A 367 8.03 7.70 7.14
C GLY A 367 7.62 6.34 6.64
N SER A 368 8.24 5.92 5.55
CA SER A 368 7.95 4.64 4.92
C SER A 368 9.10 4.17 4.02
N GLY A 369 9.20 2.86 3.81
CA GLY A 369 10.28 2.26 3.03
C GLY A 369 9.90 0.93 2.38
N VAL A 370 10.72 0.51 1.41
CA VAL A 370 10.55 -0.75 0.68
C VAL A 370 11.42 -1.82 1.32
N VAL A 371 10.84 -2.97 1.63
CA VAL A 371 11.54 -4.13 2.20
C VAL A 371 12.55 -4.65 1.19
N ARG A 372 13.81 -4.74 1.60
CA ARG A 372 14.90 -5.33 0.81
C ARG A 372 15.21 -6.74 1.28
N HIS A 373 15.38 -6.93 2.58
CA HIS A 373 15.57 -8.24 3.22
C HIS A 373 14.92 -8.24 4.59
N ALA A 374 14.51 -9.41 5.07
CA ALA A 374 14.03 -9.66 6.42
C ALA A 374 14.63 -10.95 6.97
N GLY A 375 14.64 -11.08 8.29
CA GLY A 375 15.29 -12.20 8.97
C GLY A 375 15.40 -11.99 10.47
N TYR A 376 16.22 -12.80 11.09
CA TYR A 376 16.50 -12.80 12.52
C TYR A 376 17.98 -13.13 12.76
N PHE A 377 18.46 -12.88 13.98
CA PHE A 377 19.78 -13.33 14.40
C PHE A 377 19.65 -14.63 15.20
N ASP A 378 20.44 -15.62 14.84
CA ASP A 378 20.59 -16.90 15.52
C ASP A 378 22.07 -17.04 15.90
N GLU A 379 22.36 -17.11 17.19
CA GLU A 379 23.75 -17.21 17.70
C GLU A 379 24.72 -16.15 17.14
N GLY A 380 24.20 -14.95 16.82
CA GLY A 380 24.98 -13.85 16.24
C GLY A 380 25.13 -13.88 14.71
N GLU A 381 24.66 -14.94 14.03
CA GLU A 381 24.58 -15.03 12.58
C GLU A 381 23.20 -14.55 12.07
N TYR A 382 23.18 -13.73 11.02
CA TYR A 382 21.92 -13.26 10.42
C TYR A 382 21.36 -14.33 9.48
N ARG A 383 20.09 -14.71 9.69
CA ARG A 383 19.39 -15.73 8.93
C ARG A 383 18.06 -15.20 8.40
N THR A 384 17.69 -15.61 7.18
CA THR A 384 16.36 -15.34 6.61
C THR A 384 15.41 -16.53 6.79
N PHE A 385 15.97 -17.74 6.88
CA PHE A 385 15.22 -18.99 6.98
C PHE A 385 15.69 -19.82 8.18
N PRO A 386 14.84 -20.71 8.72
CA PRO A 386 15.26 -21.71 9.70
C PRO A 386 16.38 -22.62 9.16
N LYS A 387 17.07 -23.32 10.06
CA LYS A 387 18.03 -24.37 9.69
C LYS A 387 17.29 -25.44 8.90
N ASN A 388 17.85 -25.86 7.76
CA ASN A 388 17.35 -27.03 7.06
C ASN A 388 17.87 -28.30 7.75
N ARG A 389 17.42 -29.48 7.31
CA ARG A 389 17.82 -30.75 7.92
C ARG A 389 19.35 -30.93 7.97
N ASP A 390 20.04 -30.62 6.88
CA ASP A 390 21.50 -30.78 6.81
C ASP A 390 22.23 -29.87 7.82
N GLU A 391 21.76 -28.64 8.00
CA GLU A 391 22.32 -27.70 8.98
C GLU A 391 21.98 -28.04 10.43
N GLU A 392 20.87 -28.74 10.68
CA GLU A 392 20.51 -29.28 12.00
C GLU A 392 21.38 -30.50 12.37
N GLU A 393 21.82 -31.30 11.39
CA GLU A 393 22.62 -32.52 11.60
C GLU A 393 24.13 -32.22 11.79
N VAL A 394 24.61 -31.00 11.50
CA VAL A 394 25.98 -30.58 11.80
C VAL A 394 26.14 -30.34 13.31
N ILE A 395 26.74 -31.30 14.01
CA ILE A 395 27.24 -31.12 15.38
C ILE A 395 28.35 -30.07 15.36
N ILE A 396 28.11 -28.89 15.93
CA ILE A 396 29.11 -27.82 16.04
C ILE A 396 29.99 -28.12 17.25
N ASP A 397 31.27 -28.40 17.02
CA ASP A 397 32.32 -28.35 18.04
C ASP A 397 32.56 -26.88 18.40
N GLU A 398 32.17 -26.46 19.61
CA GLU A 398 32.02 -25.06 20.06
C GLU A 398 33.35 -24.25 20.17
N SER A 399 34.48 -24.77 19.70
CA SER A 399 35.78 -24.18 20.00
C SER A 399 36.23 -23.00 19.10
N GLU A 400 35.64 -22.77 17.91
CA GLU A 400 36.19 -21.75 16.99
C GLU A 400 35.16 -21.04 16.08
N LYS A 401 34.31 -20.16 16.62
CA LYS A 401 33.73 -19.09 15.78
C LYS A 401 33.68 -17.74 16.49
N LYS A 402 34.56 -16.82 16.07
CA LYS A 402 34.37 -15.38 16.29
C LYS A 402 33.23 -14.89 15.39
N PRO A 403 32.30 -14.04 15.89
CA PRO A 403 31.20 -13.53 15.09
C PRO A 403 31.74 -12.72 13.90
N LYS A 404 31.53 -13.23 12.69
CA LYS A 404 31.79 -12.49 11.45
C LYS A 404 30.53 -11.72 11.07
N ILE A 405 30.53 -10.43 11.40
CA ILE A 405 29.55 -9.48 10.88
C ILE A 405 29.95 -9.14 9.44
N ASN A 406 29.44 -9.88 8.45
CA ASN A 406 29.54 -9.50 7.04
C ASN A 406 28.39 -8.57 6.67
N PHE A 407 28.57 -7.27 6.93
CA PHE A 407 27.90 -6.25 6.13
C PHE A 407 28.69 -6.13 4.83
N GLU A 408 28.18 -6.66 3.71
CA GLU A 408 28.54 -6.05 2.42
C GLU A 408 27.90 -4.65 2.40
N PHE A 409 28.76 -3.64 2.49
CA PHE A 409 28.43 -2.22 2.62
C PHE A 409 27.92 -1.59 1.33
#